data_AF-A0A941HHH8-F1
#
_entry.id   AF-A0A941HHH8-F1
#
_cell.length_a   1.000
_cell.length_b   1.000
_cell.length_c   1.000
_cell.angle_alpha   90.00
_cell.angle_beta   90.00
_cell.angle_gamma   90.00
#
_symmetry.space_group_name_H-M   'P 1'
#
loop_
_entity.id
_entity.type
_entity.pdbx_description
1 polymer ?
#
loop_
_entity_poly.entity_id
_entity_poly.type
_entity_poly.pdbx_seq_one_letter_code
_entity_poly.pdbx_strand_id
1 'polypeptide(L)'
;MKKLIQWLLPILEKLKPFCDYFKVWRELSSLAVGLILWIHSAVFLRWIDPTSGTYDAGVFQVYLFAIIGIFVLHGIVRILMKLIWPTSEHYLDHHFRNDFNTITPWQKLKLSTFIFFAFLFAVASLARAL
;
A
#
# COMPACT_ATOMS: atom_id res chain seq x y z
N MET A 1 7.21 12.01 -28.55
CA MET A 1 7.74 11.31 -27.36
C MET A 1 8.86 12.07 -26.63
N LYS A 2 9.96 12.48 -27.28
CA LYS A 2 11.11 13.15 -26.61
C LYS A 2 10.75 14.46 -25.87
N LYS A 3 9.87 15.29 -26.43
CA LYS A 3 9.36 16.52 -25.80
C LYS A 3 8.58 16.28 -24.50
N LEU A 4 7.87 15.16 -24.40
CA LEU A 4 7.02 14.82 -23.25
C LEU A 4 7.87 14.34 -22.07
N ILE A 5 8.93 13.58 -22.35
CA ILE A 5 9.94 13.16 -21.37
C ILE A 5 10.73 14.37 -20.83
N GLN A 6 11.11 15.31 -21.70
CA GLN A 6 11.79 16.54 -21.29
C GLN A 6 10.93 17.45 -20.40
N TRP A 7 9.60 17.40 -20.56
CA TRP A 7 8.68 18.17 -19.72
C TRP A 7 8.43 17.50 -18.35
N LEU A 8 8.47 16.17 -18.30
CA LEU A 8 8.27 15.41 -17.05
C LEU A 8 9.53 15.36 -16.17
N LEU A 9 10.73 15.43 -16.75
CA LEU A 9 12.02 15.46 -16.04
C LEU A 9 12.09 16.48 -14.88
N PRO A 10 11.77 17.78 -15.07
CA PRO A 10 11.83 18.75 -13.99
C PRO A 10 10.77 18.50 -12.90
N ILE A 11 9.63 17.90 -13.25
CA ILE A 11 8.58 17.52 -12.28
C ILE A 11 9.07 16.33 -11.44
N LEU A 12 9.71 15.35 -12.07
CA LEU A 12 10.32 14.19 -11.41
C LEU A 12 11.46 14.58 -10.46
N GLU A 13 12.31 15.52 -10.86
CA GLU A 13 13.38 16.04 -9.99
C GLU A 13 12.83 16.80 -8.78
N LYS A 14 11.74 17.57 -8.96
CA LYS A 14 11.07 18.29 -7.87
C LYS A 14 10.33 17.36 -6.91
N LEU A 15 9.89 16.18 -7.38
CA LEU A 15 9.26 15.13 -6.58
C LEU A 15 10.25 14.21 -5.86
N LYS A 16 11.54 14.22 -6.26
CA LYS A 16 12.60 13.42 -5.66
C LYS A 16 12.75 13.63 -4.14
N PRO A 17 12.81 14.86 -3.59
CA PRO A 17 12.85 15.07 -2.14
C PRO A 17 11.55 14.64 -1.43
N PHE A 18 10.41 14.70 -2.10
CA PHE A 18 9.15 14.15 -1.58
C PHE A 18 9.21 12.62 -1.51
N CYS A 19 9.77 11.96 -2.52
CA CYS A 19 9.97 10.51 -2.51
C CYS A 19 10.95 10.09 -1.41
N ASP A 20 12.02 10.85 -1.19
CA ASP A 20 12.96 10.60 -0.10
C ASP A 20 12.31 10.86 1.28
N TYR A 21 11.43 11.86 1.41
CA TYR A 21 10.66 12.09 2.64
C TYR A 21 9.67 10.93 2.93
N PHE A 22 8.96 10.44 1.90
CA PHE A 22 8.13 9.24 2.00
C PHE A 22 8.93 7.96 2.27
N LYS A 23 10.20 7.93 1.86
CA LYS A 23 11.13 6.84 2.14
C LYS A 23 11.59 6.85 3.60
N VAL A 24 11.73 8.03 4.21
CA VAL A 24 12.08 8.21 5.63
C VAL A 24 10.88 7.91 6.55
N TRP A 25 9.66 8.24 6.13
CA TRP A 25 8.42 7.90 6.85
C TRP A 25 7.62 6.83 6.09
N ARG A 26 8.19 5.61 6.02
CA ARG A 26 7.60 4.45 5.34
C ARG A 26 6.21 4.07 5.88
N GLU A 27 5.85 4.52 7.08
CA GLU A 27 4.54 4.35 7.69
C GLU A 27 3.49 5.28 7.05
N LEU A 28 3.86 6.54 6.81
CA LEU A 28 2.98 7.52 6.17
C LEU A 28 2.81 7.27 4.68
N SER A 29 3.74 6.54 4.04
CA SER A 29 3.59 6.19 2.63
C SER A 29 2.36 5.31 2.39
N SER A 30 2.09 4.34 3.26
CA SER A 30 0.87 3.52 3.15
C SER A 30 -0.42 4.34 3.34
N LEU A 31 -0.44 5.25 4.31
CA LEU A 31 -1.56 6.16 4.52
C LEU A 31 -1.77 7.10 3.34
N ALA A 32 -0.70 7.70 2.83
CA ALA A 32 -0.77 8.60 1.69
C ALA A 32 -1.27 7.87 0.43
N VAL A 33 -0.81 6.65 0.18
CA VAL A 33 -1.32 5.82 -0.92
C VAL A 33 -2.82 5.57 -0.75
N GLY A 34 -3.26 5.18 0.45
CA GLY A 34 -4.70 5.01 0.74
C GLY A 34 -5.52 6.28 0.49
N LEU A 35 -5.04 7.44 0.95
CA LEU A 35 -5.70 8.73 0.77
C LEU A 35 -5.73 9.17 -0.71
N ILE A 36 -4.65 8.99 -1.44
CA ILE A 36 -4.59 9.31 -2.88
C ILE A 36 -5.58 8.42 -3.65
N LEU A 37 -5.60 7.12 -3.35
CA LEU A 37 -6.56 6.19 -3.96
C LEU A 37 -8.01 6.57 -3.61
N TRP A 38 -8.26 7.04 -2.39
CA TRP A 38 -9.58 7.51 -1.98
C TRP A 38 -10.01 8.78 -2.72
N ILE A 39 -9.16 9.80 -2.80
CA ILE A 39 -9.44 11.06 -3.52
C ILE A 39 -9.72 10.80 -5.00
N HIS A 40 -8.94 9.91 -5.63
CA HIS A 40 -9.08 9.59 -7.05
C HIS A 40 -10.00 8.39 -7.32
N SER A 41 -10.64 7.82 -6.30
CA SER A 41 -11.46 6.60 -6.42
C SER A 41 -12.54 6.73 -7.48
N ALA A 42 -13.28 7.85 -7.47
CA ALA A 42 -14.32 8.12 -8.45
C ALA A 42 -13.79 8.20 -9.89
N VAL A 43 -12.58 8.73 -10.09
CA VAL A 43 -11.96 8.81 -11.42
C VAL A 43 -11.52 7.43 -11.89
N PHE A 44 -10.86 6.66 -11.01
CA PHE A 44 -10.42 5.30 -11.31
C PHE A 44 -11.60 4.38 -11.64
N LEU A 45 -12.68 4.45 -10.86
CA LEU A 45 -13.88 3.65 -11.12
C LEU A 45 -14.53 4.04 -12.45
N ARG A 46 -14.62 5.33 -12.78
CA ARG A 46 -15.18 5.79 -14.05
C ARG A 46 -14.36 5.41 -15.28
N TRP A 47 -13.06 5.19 -15.12
CA TRP A 47 -12.20 4.68 -16.18
C TRP A 47 -12.47 3.21 -16.52
N ILE A 48 -12.84 2.41 -15.51
CA ILE A 48 -13.16 0.99 -15.68
C ILE A 48 -14.61 0.83 -16.14
N ASP A 49 -15.50 1.60 -15.52
CA ASP A 49 -16.93 1.61 -15.81
C ASP A 49 -17.46 3.05 -15.79
N PRO A 50 -17.76 3.65 -16.96
CA PRO A 50 -18.29 5.01 -17.04
C PRO A 50 -19.59 5.24 -16.25
N THR A 51 -20.32 4.17 -15.89
CA THR A 51 -21.58 4.24 -15.13
C THR A 51 -21.39 4.22 -13.61
N SER A 52 -20.15 4.05 -13.13
CA SER A 52 -19.82 3.85 -11.71
C SER A 52 -20.13 5.03 -10.77
N GLY A 53 -20.59 6.16 -11.29
CA GLY A 53 -20.99 7.34 -10.49
C GLY A 53 -22.49 7.42 -10.21
N THR A 54 -23.30 6.56 -10.81
CA THR A 54 -24.78 6.65 -10.77
C THR A 54 -25.41 5.46 -10.04
N TYR A 55 -24.66 4.37 -9.87
CA TYR A 55 -25.13 3.15 -9.21
C TYR A 55 -24.23 2.86 -8.00
N ASP A 56 -24.78 3.02 -6.80
CA ASP A 56 -24.08 2.99 -5.50
C ASP A 56 -23.69 1.55 -5.04
N ALA A 57 -23.36 0.65 -5.96
CA ALA A 57 -23.14 -0.77 -5.65
C ALA A 57 -22.26 -1.49 -6.68
N GLY A 58 -21.26 -0.81 -7.26
CA GLY A 58 -20.33 -1.49 -8.17
C GLY A 58 -19.51 -2.55 -7.43
N VAL A 59 -19.52 -3.79 -7.90
CA VAL A 59 -18.66 -4.89 -7.38
C VAL A 59 -17.19 -4.45 -7.27
N PHE A 60 -16.72 -3.60 -8.19
CA PHE A 60 -15.36 -3.06 -8.19
C PHE A 60 -15.10 -2.00 -7.11
N GLN A 61 -16.12 -1.24 -6.69
CA GLN A 61 -16.00 -0.22 -5.64
C GLN A 61 -15.69 -0.86 -4.28
N VAL A 62 -16.32 -2.01 -3.99
CA VAL A 62 -16.09 -2.79 -2.76
C VAL A 62 -14.63 -3.21 -2.63
N TYR A 63 -14.05 -3.79 -3.69
CA TYR A 63 -12.65 -4.20 -3.68
C TYR A 63 -11.68 -3.00 -3.61
N LEU A 64 -12.00 -1.89 -4.30
CA LEU A 64 -11.19 -0.68 -4.24
C LEU A 64 -11.16 -0.10 -2.81
N PHE A 65 -12.31 0.01 -2.15
CA PHE A 65 -12.37 0.48 -0.78
C PHE A 65 -11.77 -0.50 0.22
N ALA A 66 -11.86 -1.81 -0.01
CA ALA A 66 -11.16 -2.79 0.81
C ALA A 66 -9.64 -2.61 0.73
N ILE A 67 -9.09 -2.37 -0.47
CA ILE A 67 -7.67 -2.07 -0.68
C ILE A 67 -7.28 -0.76 0.02
N ILE A 68 -8.06 0.31 -0.15
CA ILE A 68 -7.86 1.58 0.57
C ILE A 68 -7.84 1.35 2.08
N GLY A 69 -8.79 0.59 2.60
CA GLY A 69 -8.90 0.23 4.01
C GLY A 69 -7.65 -0.50 4.52
N ILE A 70 -7.11 -1.46 3.76
CA ILE A 70 -5.84 -2.11 4.11
C ILE A 70 -4.70 -1.12 4.20
N PHE A 71 -4.54 -0.22 3.23
CA PHE A 71 -3.46 0.75 3.25
C PHE A 71 -3.54 1.69 4.46
N VAL A 72 -4.76 2.12 4.82
CA VAL A 72 -4.99 2.97 5.98
C VAL A 72 -4.72 2.20 7.28
N LEU A 73 -5.31 1.02 7.45
CA LEU A 73 -5.13 0.20 8.65
C LEU A 73 -3.68 -0.25 8.82
N HIS A 74 -3.00 -0.64 7.73
CA HIS A 74 -1.59 -0.99 7.76
C HIS A 74 -0.73 0.17 8.28
N GLY A 75 -0.98 1.40 7.80
CA GLY A 75 -0.25 2.57 8.29
C GLY A 75 -0.51 2.86 9.76
N ILE A 76 -1.77 2.75 10.21
CA ILE A 76 -2.15 2.91 11.62
C ILE A 76 -1.46 1.86 12.49
N VAL A 77 -1.54 0.58 12.12
CA VAL A 77 -0.91 -0.54 12.85
C VAL A 77 0.59 -0.35 12.93
N ARG A 78 1.22 0.11 11.85
CA ARG A 78 2.68 0.34 11.85
C ARG A 78 3.09 1.51 12.75
N ILE A 79 2.32 2.59 12.78
CA ILE A 79 2.51 3.69 13.74
C ILE A 79 2.36 3.17 15.19
N LEU A 80 1.32 2.38 15.45
CA LEU A 80 1.08 1.77 16.75
C LEU A 80 2.20 0.81 17.18
N MET A 81 2.69 -0.04 16.26
CA MET A 81 3.82 -0.92 16.52
C MET A 81 5.08 -0.15 16.89
N LYS A 82 5.37 0.96 16.19
CA LYS A 82 6.51 1.83 16.51
C LYS A 82 6.37 2.49 17.89
N LEU A 83 5.15 2.86 18.29
CA LEU A 83 4.87 3.50 19.58
C LEU A 83 4.90 2.52 20.75
N ILE A 84 4.28 1.34 20.59
CA ILE A 84 4.12 0.35 21.65
C ILE A 84 5.36 -0.53 21.77
N TRP A 85 5.96 -0.93 20.63
CA TRP A 85 7.05 -1.89 20.59
C TRP A 85 8.16 -1.49 19.59
N PRO A 86 8.93 -0.42 19.89
CA PRO A 86 9.95 0.11 18.98
C PRO A 86 11.05 -0.92 18.64
N THR A 87 11.33 -1.87 19.54
CA THR A 87 12.33 -2.93 19.32
C THR A 87 11.99 -3.84 18.15
N SER A 88 10.70 -4.16 17.96
CA SER A 88 10.24 -5.01 16.87
C SER A 88 10.33 -4.27 15.55
N GLU A 89 10.00 -2.98 15.53
CA GLU A 89 10.15 -2.14 14.34
C GLU A 89 11.63 -2.01 13.93
N HIS A 90 12.52 -1.77 14.91
CA HIS A 90 13.94 -1.72 14.66
C HIS A 90 14.48 -3.04 14.07
N TYR A 91 14.02 -4.18 14.60
CA TYR A 91 14.35 -5.50 14.06
C TYR A 91 13.89 -5.66 12.60
N LEU A 92 12.65 -5.30 12.30
CA LEU A 92 12.08 -5.37 10.95
C LEU A 92 12.86 -4.51 9.94
N ASP A 93 13.38 -3.36 10.37
CA ASP A 93 14.11 -2.45 9.49
C ASP A 93 15.59 -2.81 9.29
N HIS A 94 16.26 -3.33 10.32
CA HIS A 94 17.73 -3.49 10.28
C HIS A 94 18.19 -4.94 10.16
N HIS A 95 17.41 -5.91 10.67
CA HIS A 95 17.86 -7.29 10.84
C HIS A 95 17.07 -8.30 10.02
N PHE A 96 15.75 -8.08 9.86
CA PHE A 96 14.85 -9.04 9.20
C PHE A 96 15.32 -9.46 7.81
N ARG A 97 15.86 -8.55 7.00
CA ARG A 97 16.36 -8.89 5.66
C ARG A 97 17.52 -9.90 5.71
N ASN A 98 18.45 -9.71 6.64
CA ASN A 98 19.62 -10.58 6.76
C ASN A 98 19.21 -11.96 7.27
N ASP A 99 18.38 -12.01 8.30
CA ASP A 99 17.86 -13.25 8.87
C ASP A 99 16.94 -13.99 7.88
N PHE A 100 16.13 -13.26 7.11
CA PHE A 100 15.33 -13.86 6.06
C PHE A 100 16.20 -14.51 4.97
N ASN A 101 17.42 -14.01 4.73
CA ASN A 101 18.30 -14.63 3.75
C ASN A 101 18.96 -15.91 4.26
N THR A 102 19.14 -16.07 5.58
CA THR A 102 19.78 -17.26 6.18
C THR A 102 18.84 -18.45 6.31
N ILE A 103 17.51 -18.24 6.33
CA ILE A 103 16.53 -19.33 6.39
C ILE A 103 16.50 -20.17 5.10
N THR A 104 16.09 -21.43 5.26
CA THR A 104 16.05 -22.39 4.15
C THR A 104 15.02 -21.99 3.08
N PRO A 105 15.20 -22.37 1.80
CA PRO A 105 14.26 -22.02 0.73
C PRO A 105 12.81 -22.43 1.02
N TRP A 106 12.63 -23.58 1.70
CA TRP A 106 11.30 -24.07 2.06
C TRP A 106 10.60 -23.21 3.12
N GLN A 107 11.36 -22.69 4.09
CA GLN A 107 10.82 -21.76 5.09
C GLN A 107 10.46 -20.41 4.47
N LYS A 108 11.29 -19.92 3.53
CA LYS A 108 10.98 -18.71 2.75
C LYS A 108 9.66 -18.85 2.03
N LEU A 109 9.48 -19.98 1.32
CA LEU A 109 8.25 -20.26 0.59
C LEU A 109 7.03 -20.24 1.52
N LYS A 110 7.09 -20.96 2.66
CA LYS A 110 6.01 -20.98 3.64
C LYS A 110 5.66 -19.59 4.17
N LEU A 111 6.66 -18.81 4.57
CA LEU A 111 6.45 -17.47 5.11
C LEU A 111 5.85 -16.52 4.06
N SER A 112 6.37 -16.53 2.84
CA SER A 112 5.85 -15.71 1.74
C SER A 112 4.42 -16.09 1.37
N THR A 113 4.12 -17.40 1.27
CA THR A 113 2.77 -17.89 0.98
C THR A 113 1.79 -17.55 2.11
N PHE A 114 2.23 -17.67 3.38
CA PHE A 114 1.42 -17.29 4.53
C PHE A 114 1.07 -15.79 4.51
N ILE A 115 2.08 -14.92 4.30
CA ILE A 115 1.87 -13.47 4.20
C ILE A 115 0.90 -13.15 3.05
N PHE A 116 1.07 -13.78 1.89
CA PHE A 116 0.18 -13.61 0.74
C PHE A 116 -1.27 -13.96 1.08
N PHE A 117 -1.51 -15.13 1.68
CA PHE A 117 -2.87 -15.53 2.06
C PHE A 117 -3.45 -14.69 3.20
N ALA A 118 -2.62 -14.21 4.14
CA ALA A 118 -3.06 -13.29 5.18
C ALA A 118 -3.55 -11.95 4.59
N PHE A 119 -2.83 -11.39 3.61
CA PHE A 119 -3.28 -10.21 2.89
C PHE A 119 -4.54 -10.46 2.06
N LEU A 120 -4.60 -11.57 1.33
CA LEU A 120 -5.81 -11.94 0.57
C LEU A 120 -7.03 -12.08 1.48
N PHE A 121 -6.86 -12.73 2.63
CA PHE A 121 -7.90 -12.88 3.64
C PHE A 121 -8.33 -11.53 4.21
N ALA A 122 -7.40 -10.62 4.48
CA ALA A 122 -7.72 -9.27 4.93
C ALA A 122 -8.54 -8.50 3.89
N VAL A 123 -8.17 -8.57 2.60
CA VAL A 123 -8.94 -7.94 1.50
C VAL A 123 -10.34 -8.50 1.46
N ALA A 124 -10.48 -9.84 1.44
CA ALA A 124 -11.78 -10.50 1.36
C ALA A 124 -12.67 -10.18 2.58
N SER A 125 -12.07 -10.11 3.78
CA SER A 125 -12.80 -9.77 5.01
C SER A 125 -13.29 -8.33 5.03
N LEU A 126 -12.45 -7.39 4.58
CA LEU A 126 -12.84 -5.98 4.43
C LEU A 126 -13.89 -5.79 3.34
N ALA A 127 -13.71 -6.44 2.18
CA ALA A 127 -14.68 -6.41 1.09
C ALA A 127 -16.05 -6.98 1.50
N ARG A 128 -16.09 -7.96 2.41
CA ARG A 128 -17.34 -8.47 2.97
C ARG A 128 -18.01 -7.49 3.94
N ALA A 129 -17.24 -6.65 4.62
CA ALA A 129 -17.73 -5.73 5.64
C ALA A 129 -18.21 -4.38 5.08
N LEU A 130 -17.79 -4.04 3.86
CA LEU A 130 -18.16 -2.85 3.10
C LEU A 130 -19.37 -3.12 2.21
#